data_AF-A0A3M2IQI9-F1
#
_entry.id   AF-A0A3M2IQI9-F1
#
_cell.length_a   1.000
_cell.length_b   1.000
_cell.length_c   1.000
_cell.angle_alpha   90.00
_cell.angle_beta   90.00
_cell.angle_gamma   90.00
#
_symmetry.space_group_name_H-M   'P 1'
#
loop_
_entity.id
_entity.type
_entity.pdbx_description
1 polymer ?
#
loop_
_entity_poly.entity_id
_entity_poly.type
_entity_poly.pdbx_seq_one_letter_code
_entity_poly.pdbx_strand_id
1 'polypeptide(L)'
;MFRLLRTLSPACYHGHGEKPPFFEGWYFKLVTPGGERSLAVIPGVFLAPEEEHSQAFIQIFDGRSGSVTFHPYPLSEFHAVRSRKFDLHIGPNHFSSGYMFLDIQGEGRRVHGEIRMIGITPWPVTLFSPGIMGWYAWMPFMQCYHGVVSLDHSLEGQLEVDGELIHFTNGRGYTEKDWGRAFPESWIWVQSNHFSETGTALTASVATIPWIRGEFPGFIIGLWHQGKLYRFATYTGAHIRHLEIGEEKIRWIVEDRRRRLDIYIFRADKKGALRAPTSTGMNRTIEESLEAQVGVHLVERDRRGEERVIVSDLGYHAGFEAVGDLERLVALWAADRKVNSKA
;
A
#
# COMPACT_ATOMS: atom_id res chain seq x y z
N MET A 1 9.70 13.85 -22.15
CA MET A 1 8.54 13.03 -22.59
C MET A 1 8.38 11.74 -21.77
N PHE A 2 9.42 10.90 -21.62
CA PHE A 2 9.32 9.63 -20.89
C PHE A 2 9.00 9.72 -19.38
N ARG A 3 9.51 10.72 -18.65
CA ARG A 3 9.22 10.89 -17.21
C ARG A 3 7.75 11.27 -16.95
N LEU A 4 7.20 12.18 -17.76
CA LEU A 4 5.78 12.58 -17.71
C LEU A 4 4.84 11.37 -17.88
N LEU A 5 5.12 10.54 -18.88
CA LEU A 5 4.29 9.37 -19.19
C LEU A 5 4.33 8.30 -18.09
N ARG A 6 5.48 8.15 -17.40
CA ARG A 6 5.63 7.24 -16.24
C ARG A 6 4.85 7.72 -15.02
N THR A 7 4.91 9.01 -14.70
CA THR A 7 4.08 9.59 -13.62
C THR A 7 2.58 9.36 -13.85
N LEU A 8 2.12 9.37 -15.11
CA LEU A 8 0.74 9.02 -15.51
C LEU A 8 0.49 7.50 -15.62
N SER A 9 1.41 6.68 -15.12
CA SER A 9 1.35 5.22 -15.14
C SER A 9 1.94 4.66 -13.84
N PRO A 10 1.39 5.00 -12.66
CA PRO A 10 2.02 4.71 -11.36
C PRO A 10 2.35 3.23 -11.16
N ALA A 11 1.60 2.32 -11.77
CA ALA A 11 1.83 0.88 -11.71
C ALA A 11 3.12 0.40 -12.42
N CYS A 12 3.61 1.11 -13.46
CA CYS A 12 4.77 0.64 -14.23
C CYS A 12 6.08 0.77 -13.46
N TYR A 13 7.17 0.18 -13.97
CA TYR A 13 8.50 0.37 -13.40
C TYR A 13 9.02 1.80 -13.65
N HIS A 14 9.53 2.46 -12.62
CA HIS A 14 10.03 3.82 -12.63
C HIS A 14 11.55 3.90 -12.61
N GLY A 15 12.24 2.83 -12.17
CA GLY A 15 13.70 2.80 -12.02
C GLY A 15 14.53 2.86 -13.31
N HIS A 16 13.93 2.80 -14.50
CA HIS A 16 14.68 2.97 -15.76
C HIS A 16 15.42 4.34 -15.79
N GLY A 17 16.75 4.28 -15.66
CA GLY A 17 17.63 5.45 -15.65
C GLY A 17 17.71 6.21 -14.32
N GLU A 18 17.15 5.65 -13.24
CA GLU A 18 17.34 6.19 -11.89
C GLU A 18 18.73 5.85 -11.36
N LYS A 19 19.21 6.65 -10.39
CA LYS A 19 20.52 6.48 -9.76
C LYS A 19 20.35 5.92 -8.35
N PRO A 20 21.30 5.10 -7.86
CA PRO A 20 21.31 4.68 -6.47
C PRO A 20 21.42 5.86 -5.47
N PRO A 21 20.90 5.71 -4.24
CA PRO A 21 20.04 4.61 -3.80
C PRO A 21 18.65 4.73 -4.43
N PHE A 22 18.10 3.61 -4.89
CA PHE A 22 16.75 3.54 -5.45
C PHE A 22 16.09 2.23 -5.06
N PHE A 23 14.82 2.27 -4.68
CA PHE A 23 14.00 1.07 -4.50
C PHE A 23 12.71 1.20 -5.28
N GLU A 24 12.16 0.06 -5.65
CA GLU A 24 10.81 -0.04 -6.20
C GLU A 24 10.25 -1.43 -5.91
N GLY A 25 9.05 -1.49 -5.35
CA GLY A 25 8.39 -2.73 -4.98
C GLY A 25 6.88 -2.65 -5.17
N TRP A 26 6.28 -3.79 -5.47
CA TRP A 26 4.82 -3.95 -5.57
C TRP A 26 4.37 -4.87 -4.46
N TYR A 27 3.29 -4.53 -3.80
CA TYR A 27 2.69 -5.33 -2.75
C TYR A 27 1.41 -5.93 -3.29
N PHE A 28 1.35 -7.26 -3.38
CA PHE A 28 0.16 -8.00 -3.73
C PHE A 28 -0.36 -8.71 -2.48
N LYS A 29 -1.58 -8.42 -2.08
CA LYS A 29 -2.26 -9.16 -1.03
C LYS A 29 -3.34 -10.03 -1.62
N LEU A 30 -3.34 -11.29 -1.21
CA LEU A 30 -4.21 -12.34 -1.69
C LEU A 30 -4.92 -12.96 -0.49
N VAL A 31 -6.24 -13.05 -0.54
CA VAL A 31 -7.03 -13.69 0.51
C VAL A 31 -7.96 -14.71 -0.13
N THR A 32 -8.01 -15.92 0.43
CA THR A 32 -8.84 -17.02 -0.07
C THR A 32 -10.33 -16.72 0.06
N PRO A 33 -11.19 -17.40 -0.72
CA PRO A 33 -12.64 -17.33 -0.49
C PRO A 33 -12.94 -17.82 0.92
N GLY A 34 -13.56 -16.99 1.76
CA GLY A 34 -13.85 -17.33 3.16
C GLY A 34 -12.81 -16.81 4.17
N GLY A 35 -11.64 -16.34 3.70
CA GLY A 35 -10.67 -15.64 4.54
C GLY A 35 -9.76 -16.53 5.40
N GLU A 36 -9.68 -17.82 5.11
CA GLU A 36 -8.88 -18.78 5.89
C GLU A 36 -7.38 -18.62 5.68
N ARG A 37 -6.97 -18.08 4.52
CA ARG A 37 -5.58 -17.77 4.20
C ARG A 37 -5.46 -16.37 3.64
N SER A 38 -4.50 -15.63 4.18
CA SER A 38 -4.01 -14.36 3.65
C SER A 38 -2.51 -14.48 3.36
N LEU A 39 -2.10 -14.05 2.17
CA LEU A 39 -0.70 -13.99 1.75
C LEU A 39 -0.41 -12.60 1.20
N ALA A 40 0.77 -12.07 1.51
CA ALA A 40 1.35 -10.95 0.76
C ALA A 40 2.58 -11.42 -0.02
N VAL A 41 2.66 -11.02 -1.29
CA VAL A 41 3.76 -11.30 -2.21
C VAL A 41 4.31 -9.97 -2.70
N ILE A 42 5.60 -9.73 -2.45
CA ILE A 42 6.24 -8.42 -2.63
C ILE A 42 7.46 -8.56 -3.53
N PRO A 43 7.31 -8.55 -4.86
CA PRO A 43 8.44 -8.39 -5.78
C PRO A 43 9.01 -6.97 -5.70
N GLY A 44 10.32 -6.85 -5.78
CA GLY A 44 10.97 -5.56 -5.82
C GLY A 44 12.42 -5.59 -6.27
N VAL A 45 12.98 -4.39 -6.38
CA VAL A 45 14.38 -4.16 -6.70
C VAL A 45 14.94 -3.05 -5.81
N PHE A 46 16.19 -3.23 -5.39
CA PHE A 46 16.98 -2.24 -4.69
C PHE A 46 18.29 -2.01 -5.44
N LEU A 47 18.54 -0.76 -5.83
CA LEU A 47 19.81 -0.30 -6.37
C LEU A 47 20.58 0.37 -5.24
N ALA A 48 21.64 -0.29 -4.79
CA ALA A 48 22.49 0.18 -3.71
C ALA A 48 23.57 1.15 -4.23
N PRO A 49 24.11 2.06 -3.38
CA PRO A 49 25.23 2.91 -3.78
C PRO A 49 26.44 2.13 -4.31
N GLU A 50 26.71 0.97 -3.73
CA GLU A 50 27.69 -0.01 -4.19
C GLU A 50 26.98 -1.08 -5.01
N GLU A 51 27.36 -1.24 -6.28
CA GLU A 51 26.64 -2.06 -7.25
C GLU A 51 26.47 -3.53 -6.80
N GLU A 52 27.48 -4.07 -6.12
CA GLU A 52 27.51 -5.43 -5.56
C GLU A 52 26.42 -5.70 -4.51
N HIS A 53 25.83 -4.65 -3.93
CA HIS A 53 24.73 -4.74 -2.97
C HIS A 53 23.35 -4.52 -3.62
N SER A 54 23.31 -4.24 -4.92
CA SER A 54 22.07 -4.14 -5.68
C SER A 54 21.48 -5.52 -5.95
N GLN A 55 20.19 -5.66 -5.73
CA GLN A 55 19.51 -6.95 -5.87
C GLN A 55 18.05 -6.75 -6.23
N ALA A 56 17.50 -7.72 -6.95
CA ALA A 56 16.07 -7.93 -6.95
C ALA A 56 15.69 -8.89 -5.83
N PHE A 57 14.42 -8.92 -5.47
CA PHE A 57 13.93 -9.81 -4.43
C PHE A 57 12.44 -10.10 -4.60
N ILE A 58 12.00 -11.17 -3.96
CA ILE A 58 10.60 -11.45 -3.70
C ILE A 58 10.45 -11.75 -2.21
N GLN A 59 9.58 -11.02 -1.52
CA GLN A 59 9.18 -11.37 -0.14
C GLN A 59 7.82 -12.06 -0.14
N ILE A 60 7.69 -13.10 0.69
CA ILE A 60 6.42 -13.80 0.90
C ILE A 60 6.09 -13.73 2.38
N PHE A 61 4.95 -13.13 2.70
CA PHE A 61 4.40 -13.04 4.05
C PHE A 61 3.12 -13.87 4.14
N ASP A 62 3.10 -14.87 5.03
CA ASP A 62 1.91 -15.65 5.36
C ASP A 62 1.24 -15.09 6.62
N GLY A 63 0.04 -14.53 6.45
CA GLY A 63 -0.70 -13.85 7.51
C GLY A 63 -1.21 -14.79 8.60
N ARG A 64 -1.46 -16.06 8.27
CA ARG A 64 -1.90 -17.08 9.24
C ARG A 64 -0.79 -17.41 10.22
N SER A 65 0.45 -17.52 9.75
CA SER A 65 1.60 -17.96 10.56
C SER A 65 2.46 -16.80 11.09
N GLY A 66 2.37 -15.60 10.50
CA GLY A 66 3.33 -14.53 10.77
C GLY A 66 4.66 -14.71 10.03
N SER A 67 4.82 -15.78 9.24
CA SER A 67 6.08 -16.15 8.61
C SER A 67 6.37 -15.29 7.39
N VAL A 68 7.51 -14.59 7.43
CA VAL A 68 8.06 -13.83 6.31
C VAL A 68 9.32 -14.53 5.79
N THR A 69 9.40 -14.67 4.47
CA THR A 69 10.60 -15.15 3.77
C THR A 69 11.05 -14.12 2.74
N PHE A 70 12.37 -14.02 2.54
CA PHE A 70 13.01 -13.07 1.61
C PHE A 70 13.88 -13.86 0.64
N HIS A 71 13.54 -13.78 -0.66
CA HIS A 71 14.21 -14.53 -1.72
C HIS A 71 14.99 -13.55 -2.60
N PRO A 72 16.31 -13.42 -2.42
CA PRO A 72 17.14 -12.52 -3.23
C PRO A 72 17.39 -13.09 -4.62
N TYR A 73 17.46 -12.20 -5.61
CA TYR A 73 17.84 -12.51 -6.98
C TYR A 73 18.93 -11.54 -7.44
N PRO A 74 19.93 -12.00 -8.22
CA PRO A 74 20.87 -11.11 -8.89
C PRO A 74 20.14 -10.05 -9.71
N LEU A 75 20.66 -8.82 -9.75
CA LEU A 75 20.05 -7.74 -10.53
C LEU A 75 19.94 -8.09 -12.04
N SER A 76 20.81 -8.95 -12.55
CA SER A 76 20.76 -9.46 -13.93
C SER A 76 19.50 -10.26 -14.26
N GLU A 77 18.80 -10.78 -13.25
CA GLU A 77 17.54 -11.54 -13.40
C GLU A 77 16.29 -10.66 -13.27
N PHE A 78 16.46 -9.36 -13.05
CA PHE A 78 15.36 -8.39 -13.01
C PHE A 78 15.12 -7.78 -14.39
N HIS A 79 13.93 -7.96 -14.93
CA HIS A 79 13.54 -7.41 -16.21
C HIS A 79 12.16 -6.76 -16.14
N ALA A 80 12.11 -5.44 -16.29
CA ALA A 80 10.86 -4.71 -16.43
C ALA A 80 10.73 -4.11 -17.83
N VAL A 81 9.55 -4.22 -18.44
CA VAL A 81 9.31 -3.62 -19.76
C VAL A 81 9.55 -2.10 -19.73
N ARG A 82 10.05 -1.54 -20.84
CA ARG A 82 10.27 -0.08 -20.97
C ARG A 82 9.00 0.70 -21.31
N SER A 83 7.91 0.00 -21.60
CA SER A 83 6.61 0.61 -21.89
C SER A 83 5.93 1.11 -20.60
N ARG A 84 4.75 1.70 -20.72
CA ARG A 84 3.94 2.15 -19.57
C ARG A 84 3.18 1.03 -18.85
N LYS A 85 3.43 -0.22 -19.21
CA LYS A 85 2.75 -1.38 -18.62
C LYS A 85 3.47 -1.81 -17.34
N PHE A 86 2.71 -2.31 -16.38
CA PHE A 86 3.26 -3.09 -15.29
C PHE A 86 3.43 -4.52 -15.79
N ASP A 87 4.67 -4.91 -16.07
CA ASP A 87 5.07 -6.21 -16.58
C ASP A 87 6.57 -6.38 -16.21
N LEU A 88 6.81 -7.32 -15.31
CA LEU A 88 8.05 -7.51 -14.59
C LEU A 88 8.37 -9.00 -14.44
N HIS A 89 9.61 -9.37 -14.73
CA HIS A 89 10.19 -10.68 -14.40
C HIS A 89 11.30 -10.54 -13.35
N ILE A 90 11.32 -11.50 -12.41
CA ILE A 90 12.41 -11.70 -11.44
C ILE A 90 12.75 -13.18 -11.43
N GLY A 91 13.86 -13.54 -12.07
CA GLY A 91 14.19 -14.94 -12.34
C GLY A 91 13.06 -15.62 -13.13
N PRO A 92 12.52 -16.77 -12.68
CA PRO A 92 11.41 -17.46 -13.35
C PRO A 92 10.03 -16.83 -13.06
N ASN A 93 9.94 -15.89 -12.13
CA ASN A 93 8.68 -15.31 -11.67
C ASN A 93 8.22 -14.19 -12.61
N HIS A 94 6.90 -13.99 -12.73
CA HIS A 94 6.31 -12.96 -13.58
C HIS A 94 5.20 -12.22 -12.84
N PHE A 95 5.20 -10.89 -12.94
CA PHE A 95 4.25 -9.99 -12.28
C PHE A 95 3.74 -8.95 -13.26
N SER A 96 2.41 -8.76 -13.28
CA SER A 96 1.74 -7.68 -14.00
C SER A 96 0.56 -7.16 -13.18
N SER A 97 -0.18 -6.18 -13.70
CA SER A 97 -1.38 -5.71 -13.03
C SER A 97 -2.48 -6.78 -12.91
N GLY A 98 -2.51 -7.78 -13.80
CA GLY A 98 -3.58 -8.77 -13.91
C GLY A 98 -3.15 -10.22 -13.72
N TYR A 99 -1.88 -10.46 -13.42
CA TYR A 99 -1.31 -11.79 -13.40
C TYR A 99 -0.07 -11.85 -12.51
N MET A 100 0.06 -12.96 -11.79
CA MET A 100 1.26 -13.34 -11.07
C MET A 100 1.55 -14.81 -11.32
N PHE A 101 2.79 -15.13 -11.66
CA PHE A 101 3.33 -16.48 -11.64
C PHE A 101 4.53 -16.54 -10.70
N LEU A 102 4.52 -17.54 -9.83
CA LEU A 102 5.58 -17.79 -8.88
C LEU A 102 6.21 -19.15 -9.14
N ASP A 103 7.54 -19.18 -9.15
CA ASP A 103 8.35 -20.39 -9.09
C ASP A 103 9.56 -20.11 -8.19
N ILE A 104 9.33 -20.26 -6.89
CA ILE A 104 10.30 -19.97 -5.84
C ILE A 104 10.72 -21.30 -5.23
N GLN A 105 11.99 -21.63 -5.40
CA GLN A 105 12.65 -22.82 -4.84
C GLN A 105 13.73 -22.41 -3.82
N GLY A 106 13.34 -21.57 -2.86
CA GLY A 106 14.26 -20.94 -1.90
C GLY A 106 14.33 -21.67 -0.55
N GLU A 107 15.35 -21.33 0.22
CA GLU A 107 15.44 -21.75 1.63
C GLU A 107 14.29 -21.13 2.44
N GLY A 108 13.64 -21.94 3.27
CA GLY A 108 12.57 -21.50 4.16
C GLY A 108 11.17 -21.40 3.55
N ARG A 109 11.03 -21.34 2.20
CA ARG A 109 9.72 -21.43 1.53
C ARG A 109 9.82 -21.83 0.06
N ARG A 110 9.00 -22.79 -0.34
CA ARG A 110 8.73 -23.13 -1.75
C ARG A 110 7.35 -22.64 -2.17
N VAL A 111 7.26 -21.96 -3.31
CA VAL A 111 5.98 -21.51 -3.89
C VAL A 111 5.96 -21.79 -5.37
N HIS A 112 4.90 -22.43 -5.86
CA HIS A 112 4.69 -22.66 -7.28
C HIS A 112 3.23 -22.42 -7.67
N GLY A 113 2.97 -21.69 -8.75
CA GLY A 113 1.63 -21.55 -9.30
C GLY A 113 1.35 -20.19 -9.93
N GLU A 114 0.10 -19.98 -10.32
CA GLU A 114 -0.36 -18.75 -10.96
C GLU A 114 -1.65 -18.23 -10.36
N ILE A 115 -1.77 -16.90 -10.35
CA ILE A 115 -2.97 -16.17 -9.95
C ILE A 115 -3.27 -15.10 -10.99
N ARG A 116 -4.51 -15.02 -11.42
CA ARG A 116 -5.06 -13.95 -12.26
C ARG A 116 -5.88 -13.01 -11.41
N MET A 117 -5.72 -11.71 -11.63
CA MET A 117 -6.52 -10.66 -10.99
C MET A 117 -7.60 -10.21 -11.97
N ILE A 118 -8.85 -10.52 -11.64
CA ILE A 118 -10.03 -10.27 -12.47
C ILE A 118 -10.80 -9.06 -11.95
N GLY A 119 -11.16 -8.13 -12.85
CA GLY A 119 -11.95 -6.96 -12.48
C GLY A 119 -11.17 -5.92 -11.67
N ILE A 120 -9.91 -5.67 -12.04
CA ILE A 120 -9.04 -4.66 -11.41
C ILE A 120 -9.75 -3.32 -11.28
N THR A 121 -9.79 -2.80 -10.06
CA THR A 121 -10.31 -1.46 -9.73
C THR A 121 -9.14 -0.50 -9.49
N PRO A 122 -8.58 0.15 -10.52
CA PRO A 122 -7.39 0.98 -10.37
C PRO A 122 -7.72 2.32 -9.69
N TRP A 123 -6.72 2.95 -9.08
CA TRP A 123 -6.85 4.34 -8.68
C TRP A 123 -6.94 5.25 -9.92
N PRO A 124 -7.92 6.16 -10.02
CA PRO A 124 -8.08 7.02 -11.19
C PRO A 124 -6.85 7.91 -11.45
N VAL A 125 -6.37 7.92 -12.69
CA VAL A 125 -5.23 8.74 -13.11
C VAL A 125 -5.70 9.84 -14.05
N THR A 126 -5.36 11.09 -13.73
CA THR A 126 -5.56 12.25 -14.60
C THR A 126 -4.29 13.09 -14.64
N LEU A 127 -4.20 14.03 -15.59
CA LEU A 127 -3.05 14.94 -15.66
C LEU A 127 -2.85 15.76 -14.38
N PHE A 128 -3.95 16.19 -13.75
CA PHE A 128 -3.92 17.00 -12.52
C PHE A 128 -3.83 16.18 -11.23
N SER A 129 -4.13 14.89 -11.32
CA SER A 129 -4.08 13.95 -10.19
C SER A 129 -3.57 12.60 -10.69
N PRO A 130 -2.24 12.48 -10.92
CA PRO A 130 -1.59 11.24 -11.32
C PRO A 130 -1.59 10.20 -10.18
N GLY A 131 -2.67 9.43 -10.10
CA GLY A 131 -2.79 8.37 -9.09
C GLY A 131 -3.10 8.90 -7.69
N ILE A 132 -2.77 8.07 -6.69
CA ILE A 132 -3.12 8.28 -5.28
C ILE A 132 -2.43 9.47 -4.63
N MET A 133 -1.23 9.84 -5.08
CA MET A 133 -0.53 11.02 -4.57
C MET A 133 -1.08 12.36 -5.09
N GLY A 134 -2.03 12.36 -6.02
CA GLY A 134 -2.52 13.59 -6.62
C GLY A 134 -1.39 14.41 -7.24
N TRP A 135 -1.42 15.74 -7.10
CA TRP A 135 -0.38 16.60 -7.67
C TRP A 135 1.02 16.38 -7.05
N TYR A 136 1.13 15.76 -5.87
CA TYR A 136 2.43 15.42 -5.28
C TYR A 136 3.23 14.42 -6.12
N ALA A 137 2.60 13.63 -6.99
CA ALA A 137 3.35 12.75 -7.89
C ALA A 137 4.19 13.51 -8.92
N TRP A 138 3.92 14.81 -9.13
CA TRP A 138 4.75 15.71 -9.94
C TRP A 138 5.91 16.32 -9.16
N MET A 139 5.93 16.24 -7.84
CA MET A 139 6.96 16.85 -7.02
C MET A 139 8.26 16.06 -7.10
N PRO A 140 9.37 16.68 -7.53
CA PRO A 140 10.65 16.00 -7.56
C PRO A 140 11.16 15.79 -6.13
N PHE A 141 12.03 14.80 -5.95
CA PHE A 141 12.77 14.55 -4.71
C PHE A 141 11.94 14.11 -3.49
N MET A 142 10.69 13.68 -3.68
CA MET A 142 9.99 12.90 -2.66
C MET A 142 10.81 11.66 -2.32
N GLN A 143 10.97 11.37 -1.03
CA GLN A 143 11.73 10.20 -0.58
C GLN A 143 11.06 8.90 -1.01
N CYS A 144 9.73 8.86 -0.94
CA CYS A 144 8.89 7.76 -1.34
C CYS A 144 7.72 8.29 -2.16
N TYR A 145 7.45 7.64 -3.27
CA TYR A 145 6.22 7.77 -4.03
C TYR A 145 5.40 6.50 -3.85
N HIS A 146 4.07 6.67 -3.95
CA HIS A 146 3.09 5.65 -3.68
C HIS A 146 2.09 5.54 -4.82
N GLY A 147 1.66 4.31 -5.13
CA GLY A 147 0.73 4.00 -6.20
C GLY A 147 -0.20 2.86 -5.83
N VAL A 148 -1.50 3.03 -6.04
CA VAL A 148 -2.48 1.94 -5.93
C VAL A 148 -2.78 1.40 -7.32
N VAL A 149 -2.36 0.16 -7.57
CA VAL A 149 -2.58 -0.55 -8.83
C VAL A 149 -4.02 -1.06 -8.89
N SER A 150 -4.52 -1.60 -7.77
CA SER A 150 -5.90 -2.07 -7.64
C SER A 150 -6.39 -1.96 -6.20
N LEU A 151 -7.47 -1.21 -5.99
CA LEU A 151 -8.20 -1.14 -4.72
C LEU A 151 -8.91 -2.46 -4.40
N ASP A 152 -9.38 -3.13 -5.44
CA ASP A 152 -10.09 -4.40 -5.33
C ASP A 152 -10.07 -5.19 -6.65
N HIS A 153 -9.98 -6.51 -6.56
CA HIS A 153 -10.20 -7.45 -7.66
C HIS A 153 -10.52 -8.84 -7.11
N SER A 154 -11.14 -9.68 -7.95
CA SER A 154 -11.28 -11.12 -7.68
C SER A 154 -10.03 -11.86 -8.11
N LEU A 155 -9.75 -12.99 -7.45
CA LEU A 155 -8.64 -13.87 -7.75
C LEU A 155 -9.13 -15.12 -8.47
N GLU A 156 -8.34 -15.61 -9.42
CA GLU A 156 -8.53 -16.90 -10.09
C GLU A 156 -7.19 -17.64 -10.16
N GLY A 157 -7.15 -18.89 -9.71
CA GLY A 157 -5.93 -19.70 -9.70
C GLY A 157 -5.59 -20.27 -8.33
N GLN A 158 -4.35 -20.74 -8.20
CA GLN A 158 -3.87 -21.45 -7.01
C GLN A 158 -2.36 -21.35 -6.86
N LEU A 159 -1.90 -21.47 -5.63
CA LEU A 159 -0.48 -21.57 -5.28
C LEU A 159 -0.26 -22.84 -4.46
N GLU A 160 0.75 -23.62 -4.79
CA GLU A 160 1.32 -24.64 -3.92
C GLU A 160 2.38 -23.97 -3.05
N VAL A 161 2.16 -23.93 -1.74
CA VAL A 161 3.07 -23.32 -0.75
C VAL A 161 3.55 -24.41 0.20
N ASP A 162 4.85 -24.71 0.17
CA ASP A 162 5.47 -25.72 1.02
C ASP A 162 4.79 -27.11 0.93
N GLY A 163 4.21 -27.44 -0.22
CA GLY A 163 3.47 -28.68 -0.49
C GLY A 163 1.96 -28.62 -0.16
N GLU A 164 1.48 -27.51 0.41
CA GLU A 164 0.04 -27.25 0.61
C GLU A 164 -0.53 -26.52 -0.61
N LEU A 165 -1.52 -27.10 -1.28
CA LEU A 165 -2.23 -26.44 -2.36
C LEU A 165 -3.30 -25.50 -1.82
N ILE A 166 -3.21 -24.22 -2.17
CA ILE A 166 -4.12 -23.16 -1.74
C ILE A 166 -4.88 -22.62 -2.96
N HIS A 167 -6.20 -22.75 -2.93
CA HIS A 167 -7.07 -22.24 -3.99
C HIS A 167 -7.52 -20.81 -3.70
N PHE A 168 -7.19 -19.88 -4.60
CA PHE A 168 -7.57 -18.47 -4.48
C PHE A 168 -8.78 -18.11 -5.34
N THR A 169 -9.28 -19.01 -6.18
CA THR A 169 -10.44 -18.73 -7.05
C THR A 169 -11.66 -18.28 -6.27
N ASN A 170 -12.22 -17.10 -6.60
CA ASN A 170 -13.27 -16.35 -5.88
C ASN A 170 -12.79 -15.62 -4.62
N GLY A 171 -11.50 -15.66 -4.33
CA GLY A 171 -10.85 -14.85 -3.31
C GLY A 171 -10.75 -13.39 -3.76
N ARG A 172 -10.16 -12.57 -2.90
CA ARG A 172 -10.04 -11.12 -3.14
C ARG A 172 -8.62 -10.65 -2.94
N GLY A 173 -8.23 -9.68 -3.76
CA GLY A 173 -6.89 -9.14 -3.72
C GLY A 173 -6.82 -7.63 -3.82
N TYR A 174 -5.68 -7.12 -3.38
CA TYR A 174 -5.30 -5.72 -3.38
C TYR A 174 -3.88 -5.60 -3.91
N THR A 175 -3.61 -4.52 -4.65
CA THR A 175 -2.25 -4.27 -5.16
C THR A 175 -1.88 -2.81 -5.08
N GLU A 176 -0.75 -2.54 -4.42
CA GLU A 176 -0.12 -1.24 -4.36
C GLU A 176 1.37 -1.34 -4.66
N LYS A 177 2.04 -0.20 -4.61
CA LYS A 177 3.41 -0.07 -5.04
C LYS A 177 4.04 1.18 -4.45
N ASP A 178 5.30 1.04 -4.04
CA ASP A 178 6.13 2.15 -3.62
C ASP A 178 7.45 2.19 -4.37
N TRP A 179 7.98 3.40 -4.57
CA TRP A 179 9.30 3.60 -5.16
C TRP A 179 9.93 4.90 -4.70
N GLY A 180 11.26 4.97 -4.72
CA GLY A 180 11.98 6.17 -4.32
C GLY A 180 13.36 5.85 -3.76
N ARG A 181 13.80 6.61 -2.76
CA ARG A 181 15.11 6.46 -2.11
C ARG A 181 15.02 5.73 -0.78
N ALA A 182 13.98 5.98 -0.01
CA ALA A 182 13.70 5.34 1.27
C ALA A 182 12.23 5.53 1.66
N PHE A 183 11.71 4.68 2.56
CA PHE A 183 10.42 4.92 3.19
C PHE A 183 10.43 6.11 4.16
N PRO A 184 9.25 6.67 4.49
CA PRO A 184 9.10 7.66 5.55
C PRO A 184 9.74 7.25 6.88
N GLU A 185 9.99 8.21 7.76
CA GLU A 185 10.52 7.92 9.10
C GLU A 185 9.47 7.19 9.96
N SER A 186 8.25 7.75 9.98
CA SER A 186 7.11 7.18 10.67
C SER A 186 5.85 7.23 9.82
N TRP A 187 4.99 6.20 9.96
CA TRP A 187 3.71 6.12 9.28
C TRP A 187 2.75 5.15 9.96
N ILE A 188 1.46 5.32 9.65
CA ILE A 188 0.41 4.32 9.82
C ILE A 188 -0.12 4.00 8.43
N TRP A 189 -0.27 2.72 8.10
CA TRP A 189 -0.96 2.24 6.90
C TRP A 189 -1.99 1.19 7.28
N VAL A 190 -3.16 1.27 6.66
CA VAL A 190 -4.19 0.23 6.77
C VAL A 190 -4.89 0.02 5.43
N GLN A 191 -5.12 -1.24 5.10
CA GLN A 191 -5.84 -1.64 3.91
C GLN A 191 -6.79 -2.81 4.17
N SER A 192 -8.03 -2.72 3.70
CA SER A 192 -8.92 -3.87 3.59
C SER A 192 -9.87 -3.72 2.40
N ASN A 193 -10.24 -4.83 1.79
CA ASN A 193 -11.29 -4.97 0.78
C ASN A 193 -12.27 -6.11 1.11
N HIS A 194 -12.29 -6.50 2.38
CA HIS A 194 -13.10 -7.59 2.95
C HIS A 194 -14.16 -7.02 3.89
N PHE A 195 -15.04 -6.23 3.31
CA PHE A 195 -16.23 -5.68 3.94
C PHE A 195 -17.46 -6.53 3.60
N SER A 196 -18.60 -6.27 4.25
CA SER A 196 -19.84 -7.02 4.01
C SER A 196 -20.33 -6.88 2.56
N GLU A 197 -20.17 -5.68 1.98
CA GLU A 197 -20.47 -5.42 0.56
C GLU A 197 -19.21 -5.62 -0.30
N THR A 198 -19.24 -6.65 -1.15
CA THR A 198 -18.20 -6.91 -2.16
C THR A 198 -17.99 -5.69 -3.06
N GLY A 199 -16.74 -5.35 -3.34
CA GLY A 199 -16.40 -4.12 -4.04
C GLY A 199 -16.32 -2.88 -3.12
N THR A 200 -16.40 -3.04 -1.80
CA THR A 200 -15.97 -2.00 -0.86
C THR A 200 -14.51 -2.22 -0.49
N ALA A 201 -13.69 -1.16 -0.54
CA ALA A 201 -12.28 -1.22 -0.20
C ALA A 201 -11.78 0.08 0.42
N LEU A 202 -10.93 -0.03 1.43
CA LEU A 202 -10.23 1.05 2.09
C LEU A 202 -8.73 0.86 1.90
N THR A 203 -8.05 1.94 1.54
CA THR A 203 -6.62 2.14 1.78
C THR A 203 -6.45 3.51 2.45
N ALA A 204 -5.66 3.57 3.51
CA ALA A 204 -5.47 4.77 4.30
C ALA A 204 -4.05 4.81 4.87
N SER A 205 -3.34 5.90 4.63
CA SER A 205 -2.01 6.12 5.19
C SER A 205 -1.81 7.55 5.69
N VAL A 206 -1.09 7.68 6.81
CA VAL A 206 -0.60 8.95 7.35
C VAL A 206 0.87 8.78 7.67
N ALA A 207 1.72 9.69 7.20
CA ALA A 207 3.16 9.57 7.26
C ALA A 207 3.84 10.92 7.48
N THR A 208 5.04 10.89 8.06
CA THR A 208 5.93 12.05 8.14
C THR A 208 6.64 12.23 6.81
N ILE A 209 6.42 13.35 6.13
CA ILE A 209 6.97 13.67 4.81
C ILE A 209 8.05 14.74 4.95
N PRO A 210 9.30 14.44 4.58
CA PRO A 210 10.34 15.45 4.57
C PRO A 210 10.09 16.53 3.51
N TRP A 211 10.40 17.78 3.87
CA TRP A 211 10.23 18.95 3.04
C TRP A 211 11.46 19.86 3.12
N ILE A 212 11.55 20.83 2.20
CA ILE A 212 12.75 21.67 2.01
C ILE A 212 13.24 22.34 3.31
N ARG A 213 12.33 22.62 4.25
CA ARG A 213 12.64 23.23 5.56
C ARG A 213 11.94 22.51 6.73
N GLY A 214 12.08 21.18 6.80
CA GLY A 214 11.57 20.39 7.91
C GLY A 214 10.78 19.19 7.42
N GLU A 215 9.65 18.93 8.05
CA GLU A 215 8.76 17.82 7.74
C GLU A 215 7.31 18.23 7.96
N PHE A 216 6.39 17.55 7.28
CA PHE A 216 4.96 17.73 7.53
C PHE A 216 4.25 16.37 7.55
N PRO A 217 3.17 16.24 8.33
CA PRO A 217 2.31 15.06 8.32
C PRO A 217 1.45 15.06 7.06
N GLY A 218 1.71 14.12 6.14
CA GLY A 218 0.91 13.89 4.95
C GLY A 218 -0.04 12.72 5.17
N PHE A 219 -1.27 12.79 4.65
CA PHE A 219 -2.16 11.63 4.64
C PHE A 219 -2.88 11.47 3.31
N ILE A 220 -3.20 10.22 2.98
CA ILE A 220 -3.96 9.84 1.80
C ILE A 220 -4.89 8.69 2.15
N ILE A 221 -6.18 8.85 1.83
CA ILE A 221 -7.23 7.86 2.08
C ILE A 221 -8.08 7.74 0.84
N GLY A 222 -8.32 6.50 0.42
CA GLY A 222 -9.33 6.13 -0.56
C GLY A 222 -10.27 5.08 0.01
N LEU A 223 -11.56 5.43 0.08
CA LEU A 223 -12.65 4.50 0.33
C LEU A 223 -13.43 4.31 -0.97
N TRP A 224 -13.29 3.15 -1.59
CA TRP A 224 -14.09 2.72 -2.72
C TRP A 224 -15.35 2.03 -2.20
N HIS A 225 -16.52 2.51 -2.62
CA HIS A 225 -17.79 1.94 -2.22
C HIS A 225 -18.84 2.25 -3.30
N GLN A 226 -19.62 1.25 -3.72
CA GLN A 226 -20.70 1.40 -4.71
C GLN A 226 -20.26 2.14 -5.99
N GLY A 227 -19.08 1.79 -6.52
CA GLY A 227 -18.56 2.38 -7.76
C GLY A 227 -18.02 3.81 -7.63
N LYS A 228 -17.90 4.34 -6.39
CA LYS A 228 -17.41 5.70 -6.13
C LYS A 228 -16.19 5.68 -5.22
N LEU A 229 -15.16 6.43 -5.62
CA LEU A 229 -13.98 6.68 -4.80
C LEU A 229 -14.18 7.95 -3.94
N TYR A 230 -14.30 7.76 -2.63
CA TYR A 230 -14.27 8.81 -1.63
C TYR A 230 -12.81 9.06 -1.21
N ARG A 231 -12.29 10.24 -1.58
CA ARG A 231 -10.89 10.62 -1.38
C ARG A 231 -10.76 11.66 -0.28
N PHE A 232 -9.86 11.41 0.66
CA PHE A 232 -9.41 12.37 1.65
C PHE A 232 -7.89 12.40 1.64
N ALA A 233 -7.28 13.53 1.32
CA ALA A 233 -5.84 13.66 1.39
C ALA A 233 -5.44 15.10 1.74
N THR A 234 -4.20 15.29 2.15
CA THR A 234 -3.63 16.63 2.43
C THR A 234 -3.81 17.59 1.24
N TYR A 235 -3.83 17.07 0.01
CA TYR A 235 -4.03 17.86 -1.21
C TYR A 235 -5.49 18.09 -1.63
N THR A 236 -6.48 17.48 -0.97
CA THR A 236 -7.91 17.62 -1.34
C THR A 236 -8.65 18.68 -0.52
N GLY A 237 -7.98 19.32 0.44
CA GLY A 237 -8.63 20.18 1.44
C GLY A 237 -9.37 19.41 2.54
N ALA A 238 -9.16 18.10 2.62
CA ALA A 238 -9.54 17.33 3.80
C ALA A 238 -8.52 17.56 4.91
N HIS A 239 -8.93 17.37 6.16
CA HIS A 239 -8.03 17.44 7.30
C HIS A 239 -8.36 16.35 8.31
N ILE A 240 -7.36 15.93 9.09
CA ILE A 240 -7.56 14.99 10.19
C ILE A 240 -8.16 15.76 11.38
N ARG A 241 -9.39 15.38 11.75
CA ARG A 241 -10.10 15.93 12.89
C ARG A 241 -9.62 15.35 14.22
N HIS A 242 -9.29 14.06 14.22
CA HIS A 242 -8.80 13.34 15.40
C HIS A 242 -7.88 12.21 14.95
N LEU A 243 -6.74 12.06 15.61
CA LEU A 243 -5.86 10.91 15.46
C LEU A 243 -5.35 10.52 16.85
N GLU A 244 -5.73 9.34 17.28
CA GLU A 244 -5.37 8.77 18.57
C GLU A 244 -4.89 7.34 18.36
N ILE A 245 -3.68 7.09 18.84
CA ILE A 245 -2.96 5.83 18.63
C ILE A 245 -2.92 5.10 19.97
N GLY A 246 -3.82 4.14 20.16
CA GLY A 246 -3.80 3.23 21.29
C GLY A 246 -3.06 1.94 20.99
N GLU A 247 -2.80 1.17 22.06
CA GLU A 247 -2.12 -0.12 22.01
C GLU A 247 -2.93 -1.20 21.30
N GLU A 248 -4.25 -1.21 21.47
CA GLU A 248 -5.16 -2.17 20.81
C GLU A 248 -5.89 -1.57 19.60
N LYS A 249 -6.16 -0.26 19.68
CA LYS A 249 -7.04 0.44 18.74
C LYS A 249 -6.48 1.80 18.33
N ILE A 250 -6.57 2.12 17.04
CA ILE A 250 -6.31 3.47 16.52
C ILE A 250 -7.64 4.09 16.10
N ARG A 251 -7.89 5.33 16.53
CA ARG A 251 -9.03 6.13 16.11
C ARG A 251 -8.56 7.27 15.23
N TRP A 252 -9.01 7.26 13.98
CA TRP A 252 -8.62 8.23 12.98
C TRP A 252 -9.85 8.80 12.27
N ILE A 253 -10.16 10.07 12.54
CA ILE A 253 -11.31 10.78 11.95
C ILE A 253 -10.78 11.85 11.00
N VAL A 254 -11.24 11.82 9.76
CA VAL A 254 -10.95 12.83 8.74
C VAL A 254 -12.23 13.49 8.26
N GLU A 255 -12.16 14.77 7.91
CA GLU A 255 -13.30 15.46 7.32
C GLU A 255 -12.89 16.47 6.25
N ASP A 256 -13.80 16.67 5.30
CA ASP A 256 -13.79 17.78 4.36
C ASP A 256 -15.07 18.63 4.55
N ARG A 257 -15.33 19.59 3.67
CA ARG A 257 -16.50 20.47 3.76
C ARG A 257 -17.86 19.75 3.75
N ARG A 258 -17.93 18.54 3.17
CA ARG A 258 -19.17 17.80 2.98
C ARG A 258 -19.20 16.47 3.69
N ARG A 259 -18.06 15.88 4.04
CA ARG A 259 -17.98 14.48 4.45
C ARG A 259 -17.09 14.29 5.66
N ARG A 260 -17.46 13.37 6.53
CA ARG A 260 -16.63 12.87 7.63
C ARG A 260 -16.48 11.37 7.48
N LEU A 261 -15.25 10.89 7.58
CA LEU A 261 -14.91 9.47 7.62
C LEU A 261 -14.24 9.16 8.95
N ASP A 262 -14.86 8.29 9.73
CA ASP A 262 -14.26 7.71 10.93
C ASP A 262 -13.65 6.36 10.56
N ILE A 263 -12.39 6.16 10.93
CA ILE A 263 -11.63 4.92 10.73
C ILE A 263 -11.21 4.42 12.13
N TYR A 264 -11.55 3.17 12.42
CA TYR A 264 -11.23 2.49 13.66
C TYR A 264 -10.42 1.24 13.35
N ILE A 265 -9.12 1.27 13.61
CA ILE A 265 -8.23 0.14 13.33
C ILE A 265 -8.08 -0.68 14.60
N PHE A 266 -8.37 -1.97 14.52
CA PHE A 266 -8.17 -2.94 15.59
C PHE A 266 -6.98 -3.82 15.23
N ARG A 267 -5.95 -3.77 16.06
CA ARG A 267 -4.69 -4.48 15.80
C ARG A 267 -4.91 -5.98 16.00
N ALA A 268 -4.18 -6.79 15.25
CA ALA A 268 -4.11 -8.23 15.46
C ALA A 268 -2.78 -8.61 16.10
N ASP A 269 -2.79 -9.71 16.87
CA ASP A 269 -1.62 -10.20 17.60
C ASP A 269 -0.53 -10.72 16.66
N LYS A 270 -0.95 -11.38 15.56
CA LYS A 270 -0.03 -11.97 14.59
C LYS A 270 0.53 -10.89 13.67
N LYS A 271 1.86 -10.83 13.62
CA LYS A 271 2.62 -9.91 12.76
C LYS A 271 3.75 -10.64 12.05
N GLY A 272 4.09 -10.17 10.87
CA GLY A 272 5.27 -10.56 10.11
C GLY A 272 6.31 -9.45 10.11
N ALA A 273 7.59 -9.84 10.15
CA ALA A 273 8.73 -8.96 10.09
C ALA A 273 9.21 -8.80 8.63
N LEU A 274 8.66 -7.83 7.91
CA LEU A 274 9.04 -7.52 6.52
C LEU A 274 10.37 -6.76 6.46
N ARG A 275 11.17 -7.02 5.41
CA ARG A 275 12.36 -6.22 5.11
C ARG A 275 11.98 -5.01 4.27
N ALA A 276 12.54 -3.87 4.61
CA ALA A 276 12.24 -2.59 4.02
C ALA A 276 13.52 -1.86 3.58
N PRO A 277 13.43 -1.04 2.53
CA PRO A 277 14.58 -0.29 2.03
C PRO A 277 14.99 0.83 2.98
N THR A 278 16.31 0.96 3.16
CA THR A 278 16.99 2.12 3.72
C THR A 278 17.92 2.73 2.68
N SER A 279 18.61 3.81 3.02
CA SER A 279 19.62 4.41 2.14
C SER A 279 20.82 3.50 1.87
N THR A 280 21.03 2.45 2.68
CA THR A 280 22.19 1.55 2.60
C THR A 280 21.84 0.10 2.28
N GLY A 281 20.57 -0.31 2.34
CA GLY A 281 20.17 -1.69 2.05
C GLY A 281 18.73 -2.03 2.44
N MET A 282 18.36 -3.31 2.26
CA MET A 282 17.08 -3.88 2.69
C MET A 282 17.16 -4.42 4.13
N ASN A 283 17.56 -3.58 5.08
CA ASN A 283 17.92 -3.96 6.45
C ASN A 283 16.99 -3.40 7.54
N ARG A 284 16.01 -2.56 7.21
CA ARG A 284 14.98 -2.13 8.16
C ARG A 284 13.90 -3.18 8.23
N THR A 285 13.46 -3.52 9.43
CA THR A 285 12.31 -4.42 9.64
C THR A 285 11.05 -3.60 9.90
N ILE A 286 9.96 -3.95 9.22
CA ILE A 286 8.62 -3.43 9.45
C ILE A 286 7.76 -4.56 10.00
N GLU A 287 7.06 -4.31 11.10
CA GLU A 287 6.00 -5.22 11.54
C GLU A 287 4.70 -4.91 10.80
N GLU A 288 4.20 -5.88 10.03
CA GLU A 288 2.90 -5.82 9.38
C GLU A 288 1.99 -6.94 9.89
N SER A 289 0.69 -6.66 10.02
CA SER A 289 -0.34 -7.72 10.16
C SER A 289 -1.21 -7.80 8.91
N LEU A 290 -1.66 -9.01 8.56
CA LEU A 290 -2.69 -9.25 7.53
C LEU A 290 -4.05 -9.64 8.12
N GLU A 291 -4.17 -9.68 9.45
CA GLU A 291 -5.37 -10.15 10.16
C GLU A 291 -6.01 -9.07 11.03
N ALA A 292 -5.58 -7.81 10.90
CA ALA A 292 -6.20 -6.69 11.59
C ALA A 292 -7.66 -6.49 11.12
N GLN A 293 -8.42 -5.68 11.85
CA GLN A 293 -9.77 -5.28 11.43
C GLN A 293 -9.85 -3.75 11.33
N VAL A 294 -10.71 -3.26 10.45
CA VAL A 294 -10.88 -1.82 10.25
C VAL A 294 -12.36 -1.44 10.12
N GLY A 295 -12.88 -0.73 11.11
CA GLY A 295 -14.21 -0.14 11.06
C GLY A 295 -14.18 1.16 10.26
N VAL A 296 -15.14 1.33 9.34
CA VAL A 296 -15.34 2.57 8.59
C VAL A 296 -16.74 3.11 8.84
N HIS A 297 -16.84 4.42 9.03
CA HIS A 297 -18.12 5.12 9.10
C HIS A 297 -18.04 6.43 8.32
N LEU A 298 -18.61 6.44 7.13
CA LEU A 298 -18.64 7.60 6.23
C LEU A 298 -20.02 8.26 6.29
N VAL A 299 -20.04 9.54 6.59
CA VAL A 299 -21.23 10.40 6.49
C VAL A 299 -21.02 11.51 5.48
N GLU A 300 -22.09 11.90 4.78
CA GLU A 300 -22.15 13.05 3.90
C GLU A 300 -23.21 14.04 4.42
N ARG A 301 -22.85 15.30 4.48
CA ARG A 301 -23.70 16.43 4.88
C ARG A 301 -24.31 17.07 3.66
N ASP A 302 -25.61 17.28 3.70
CA ASP A 302 -26.32 18.02 2.67
C ASP A 302 -26.14 19.55 2.83
N ARG A 303 -26.84 20.34 2.02
CA ARG A 303 -26.76 21.82 2.09
C ARG A 303 -27.41 22.42 3.34
N ARG A 304 -28.28 21.66 4.02
CA ARG A 304 -28.97 22.06 5.26
C ARG A 304 -28.18 21.65 6.50
N GLY A 305 -27.13 20.84 6.32
CA GLY A 305 -26.30 20.31 7.39
C GLY A 305 -26.78 18.96 7.94
N GLU A 306 -27.77 18.34 7.31
CA GLU A 306 -28.26 17.02 7.70
C GLU A 306 -27.24 15.95 7.29
N GLU A 307 -26.88 15.07 8.23
CA GLU A 307 -25.93 13.97 7.99
C GLU A 307 -26.68 12.74 7.46
N ARG A 308 -26.20 12.21 6.33
CA ARG A 308 -26.60 10.91 5.79
C ARG A 308 -25.42 9.95 5.87
N VAL A 309 -25.65 8.76 6.44
CA VAL A 309 -24.68 7.67 6.40
C VAL A 309 -24.59 7.12 4.99
N ILE A 310 -23.37 7.04 4.47
CA ILE A 310 -23.06 6.41 3.18
C ILE A 310 -22.68 4.95 3.39
N VAL A 311 -21.77 4.68 4.31
CA VAL A 311 -21.36 3.32 4.68
C VAL A 311 -20.94 3.29 6.15
N SER A 312 -21.30 2.21 6.83
CA SER A 312 -20.86 1.92 8.20
C SER A 312 -20.65 0.41 8.30
N ASP A 313 -19.40 -0.02 8.27
CA ASP A 313 -19.06 -1.44 8.13
C ASP A 313 -17.72 -1.78 8.79
N LEU A 314 -17.47 -3.07 9.02
CA LEU A 314 -16.24 -3.61 9.56
C LEU A 314 -15.54 -4.45 8.49
N GLY A 315 -14.32 -4.04 8.15
CA GLY A 315 -13.44 -4.76 7.23
C GLY A 315 -12.55 -5.74 7.97
N TYR A 316 -12.36 -6.91 7.40
CA TYR A 316 -11.52 -7.99 7.95
C TYR A 316 -10.23 -8.17 7.15
N HIS A 317 -9.37 -9.08 7.62
CA HIS A 317 -8.08 -9.41 7.02
C HIS A 317 -7.31 -8.17 6.60
N ALA A 318 -7.25 -7.15 7.45
CA ALA A 318 -6.68 -5.87 7.09
C ALA A 318 -5.14 -5.96 7.13
N GLY A 319 -4.51 -5.43 6.08
CA GLY A 319 -3.10 -5.11 6.09
C GLY A 319 -2.93 -3.93 7.03
N PHE A 320 -1.99 -3.99 7.96
CA PHE A 320 -1.81 -2.93 8.94
C PHE A 320 -0.36 -2.79 9.39
N GLU A 321 0.12 -1.56 9.35
CA GLU A 321 1.44 -1.15 9.81
C GLU A 321 1.33 0.12 10.68
N ALA A 322 2.14 0.19 11.73
CA ALA A 322 2.34 1.40 12.52
C ALA A 322 3.82 1.48 12.94
N VAL A 323 4.58 2.33 12.26
CA VAL A 323 6.04 2.29 12.25
C VAL A 323 6.63 3.65 12.65
N GLY A 324 7.76 3.62 13.37
CA GLY A 324 8.56 4.80 13.71
C GLY A 324 8.04 5.56 14.94
N ASP A 325 8.47 6.81 15.08
CA ASP A 325 8.02 7.71 16.16
C ASP A 325 6.60 8.23 15.88
N LEU A 326 5.62 7.50 16.41
CA LEU A 326 4.19 7.79 16.26
C LEU A 326 3.73 8.95 17.15
N GLU A 327 4.40 9.19 18.28
CA GLU A 327 4.11 10.35 19.14
C GLU A 327 4.47 11.65 18.43
N ARG A 328 5.64 11.68 17.77
CA ARG A 328 6.05 12.79 16.91
C ARG A 328 5.09 12.98 15.74
N LEU A 329 4.65 11.91 15.08
CA LEU A 329 3.68 11.99 13.99
C LEU A 329 2.38 12.69 14.44
N VAL A 330 1.85 12.31 15.60
CA VAL A 330 0.66 12.94 16.19
C VAL A 330 0.94 14.38 16.60
N ALA A 331 2.10 14.68 17.18
CA ALA A 331 2.49 16.03 17.60
C ALA A 331 2.63 17.00 16.42
N LEU A 332 3.25 16.55 15.32
CA LEU A 332 3.37 17.32 14.08
C LEU A 332 1.98 17.71 13.56
N TRP A 333 1.02 16.78 13.60
CA TRP A 333 -0.36 17.07 13.19
C TRP A 333 -1.06 18.06 14.12
N ALA A 334 -0.92 17.87 15.44
CA ALA A 334 -1.50 18.79 16.43
C ALA A 334 -0.95 20.22 16.30
N ALA A 335 0.32 20.36 15.92
CA ALA A 335 0.97 21.65 15.70
C ALA A 335 0.46 22.35 14.42
N ASP A 336 0.32 21.62 13.30
CA ASP A 336 -0.19 22.18 12.04
C ASP A 336 -1.60 22.76 12.18
N ARG A 337 -2.44 22.12 13.01
CA ARG A 337 -3.78 22.62 13.36
C ARG A 337 -3.79 24.01 14.02
N LYS A 338 -2.81 24.29 14.89
CA LYS A 338 -2.72 25.58 15.62
C LYS A 338 -2.27 26.73 14.73
N VAL A 339 -1.55 26.43 13.65
CA VAL A 339 -1.11 27.42 12.66
C VAL A 339 -2.28 27.80 11.75
N ASN A 340 -3.03 26.80 11.27
CA ASN A 340 -4.18 27.01 10.39
C ASN A 340 -5.43 27.58 11.10
N SER A 341 -5.50 27.56 12.43
CA SER A 341 -6.58 28.20 13.19
C SER A 341 -6.33 29.69 13.51
N LYS A 342 -5.15 30.23 13.16
CA LYS A 342 -4.74 31.62 13.42
C LYS A 342 -4.65 32.49 12.16
N ALA A 343 -4.84 31.90 10.98
CA ALA A 343 -4.98 32.57 9.69
C ALA A 343 -6.46 32.56 9.27
#